data_AF-A0A5D9CZ65-F1
#
_entry.id   AF-A0A5D9CZ65-F1
#
_cell.length_a   1.000
_cell.length_b   1.000
_cell.length_c   1.000
_cell.angle_alpha   90.00
_cell.angle_beta   90.00
_cell.angle_gamma   90.00
#
_symmetry.space_group_name_H-M   'P 1'
#
loop_
_entity.id
_entity.type
_entity.pdbx_description
1 polymer ?
#
loop_
_entity_poly.entity_id
_entity_poly.type
_entity_poly.pdbx_seq_one_letter_code
_entity_poly.pdbx_strand_id
1 'polypeptide(L)'
;MIKEVIMSPAMALYHWRVNRMSIRNVLSQTGFRSIGELYEAYHEELESTEMSMQDHMMTPEDHQREEDVDAVWLEFGDYLREMVPPAEYDDEIERLLPLVIATRQIEASARSRPFRDDVKRRKAQALH
;
A
#
# COMPACT_ATOMS: atom_id res chain seq x y z
N MET A 1 27.34 11.86 -17.89
CA MET A 1 26.16 12.23 -18.69
C MET A 1 25.04 11.28 -18.27
N ILE A 2 24.04 11.78 -17.55
CA ILE A 2 22.87 10.98 -17.18
C ILE A 2 22.06 10.82 -18.46
N LYS A 3 21.91 9.59 -18.97
CA LYS A 3 21.02 9.34 -20.10
C LYS A 3 19.60 9.52 -19.59
N GLU A 4 18.92 10.56 -20.05
CA GLU A 4 17.49 10.69 -19.85
C GLU A 4 16.83 9.45 -20.47
N VAL A 5 16.02 8.74 -19.67
CA VAL A 5 15.24 7.60 -20.14
C VAL A 5 14.09 8.19 -20.95
N ILE A 6 14.13 8.00 -22.27
CA ILE A 6 13.14 8.61 -23.19
C ILE A 6 11.91 7.69 -23.33
N MET A 7 12.02 6.42 -22.95
CA MET A 7 11.02 5.39 -23.23
C MET A 7 10.86 4.42 -22.06
N SER A 8 9.61 4.11 -21.69
CA SER A 8 9.31 3.09 -20.68
C SER A 8 9.67 1.68 -21.17
N PRO A 9 9.95 0.73 -20.26
CA PRO A 9 10.22 -0.67 -20.61
C PRO A 9 9.17 -1.30 -21.54
N ALA A 10 7.88 -1.09 -21.25
CA ALA A 10 6.77 -1.57 -22.07
C ALA A 10 6.83 -1.04 -23.52
N MET A 11 7.04 0.27 -23.67
CA MET A 11 7.10 0.93 -24.97
C MET A 11 8.33 0.46 -25.77
N ALA A 12 9.46 0.28 -25.10
CA ALA A 12 10.70 -0.21 -25.69
C ALA A 12 10.58 -1.63 -26.23
N LEU A 13 9.94 -2.54 -25.48
CA LEU A 13 9.66 -3.90 -25.94
C LEU A 13 8.68 -3.91 -27.13
N TYR A 14 7.67 -3.03 -27.12
CA TYR A 14 6.75 -2.87 -28.26
C TYR A 14 7.49 -2.43 -29.54
N HIS A 15 8.33 -1.40 -29.45
CA HIS A 15 9.10 -0.92 -30.60
C HIS A 15 10.12 -1.96 -31.11
N TRP A 16 10.71 -2.74 -30.21
CA TRP A 16 11.60 -3.84 -30.59
C TRP A 16 10.85 -4.93 -31.36
N ARG A 17 9.72 -5.40 -30.82
CA ARG A 17 9.00 -6.57 -31.36
C ARG A 17 8.13 -6.22 -32.58
N VAL A 18 7.42 -5.10 -32.53
CA VAL A 18 6.40 -4.74 -33.53
C VAL A 18 6.98 -3.80 -34.59
N ASN A 19 7.66 -2.74 -34.16
CA ASN A 19 8.21 -1.73 -35.08
C ASN A 19 9.60 -2.09 -35.63
N ARG A 20 10.09 -3.31 -35.34
CA ARG A 20 11.37 -3.87 -35.81
C ARG A 20 12.57 -2.96 -35.51
N MET A 21 12.51 -2.18 -34.44
CA MET A 21 13.64 -1.37 -34.01
C MET A 21 14.82 -2.27 -33.63
N SER A 22 16.05 -1.90 -34.02
CA SER A 22 17.22 -2.70 -33.64
C SER A 22 17.44 -2.66 -32.13
N ILE A 23 17.94 -3.76 -31.57
CA ILE A 23 18.10 -3.83 -30.11
C ILE A 23 19.08 -2.77 -29.57
N ARG A 24 20.12 -2.45 -30.34
CA ARG A 24 21.07 -1.39 -29.99
C ARG A 24 20.37 -0.04 -29.80
N ASN A 25 19.40 0.28 -30.66
CA ASN A 25 18.65 1.53 -30.57
C ASN A 25 17.70 1.52 -29.36
N VAL A 26 17.01 0.40 -29.13
CA VAL A 26 16.10 0.22 -27.98
C VAL A 26 16.85 0.41 -26.65
N LEU A 27 17.99 -0.27 -26.48
CA LEU A 27 18.83 -0.15 -25.27
C LEU A 27 19.41 1.26 -25.10
N SER A 28 19.72 1.95 -26.21
CA SER A 28 20.23 3.31 -26.14
C SER A 28 19.22 4.34 -25.62
N GLN A 29 17.92 4.12 -25.88
CA GLN A 29 16.81 5.02 -25.52
C GLN A 29 16.23 4.75 -24.13
N THR A 30 16.45 3.55 -23.60
CA THR A 30 15.97 3.13 -22.28
C THR A 30 17.05 3.19 -21.20
N GLY A 31 18.33 3.12 -21.58
CA GLY A 31 19.44 3.13 -20.63
C GLY A 31 19.83 1.75 -20.08
N PHE A 32 19.09 0.69 -20.41
CA PHE A 32 19.42 -0.69 -20.02
C PHE A 32 20.61 -1.25 -20.81
N ARG A 33 21.35 -2.17 -20.19
CA ARG A 33 22.57 -2.77 -20.77
C ARG A 33 22.28 -4.01 -21.59
N SER A 34 21.15 -4.67 -21.34
CA SER A 34 20.74 -5.88 -22.03
C SER A 34 19.23 -5.98 -22.21
N ILE A 35 18.80 -6.89 -23.10
CA ILE A 35 17.37 -7.22 -23.28
C ILE A 35 16.80 -7.85 -22.01
N GLY A 36 17.61 -8.65 -21.30
CA GLY A 36 17.21 -9.28 -20.05
C GLY A 36 16.81 -8.23 -19.01
N GLU A 37 17.68 -7.24 -18.77
CA GLU A 37 17.40 -6.12 -17.86
C GLU A 37 16.14 -5.35 -18.27
N LEU A 38 15.94 -5.13 -19.57
CA LEU A 38 14.73 -4.48 -20.08
C LEU A 38 13.46 -5.30 -19.82
N TYR A 39 13.55 -6.63 -19.92
CA TYR A 39 12.43 -7.54 -19.72
C TYR A 39 12.08 -7.69 -18.23
N GLU A 40 13.09 -7.75 -17.37
CA GLU A 40 12.95 -7.72 -15.91
C GLU A 40 12.28 -6.42 -15.47
N ALA A 41 12.79 -5.27 -15.92
CA ALA A 41 12.20 -3.97 -15.61
C ALA A 41 10.75 -3.83 -16.10
N TYR A 42 10.40 -4.46 -17.23
CA TYR A 42 9.01 -4.50 -17.69
C TYR A 42 8.10 -5.36 -16.80
N HIS A 43 8.60 -6.47 -16.25
CA HIS A 43 7.83 -7.29 -15.30
C HIS A 43 7.61 -6.53 -14.00
N GLU A 44 8.65 -5.88 -13.47
CA GLU A 44 8.54 -5.03 -12.29
C GLU A 44 7.54 -3.88 -12.51
N GLU A 45 7.57 -3.23 -13.68
CA GLU A 45 6.60 -2.18 -14.04
C GLU A 45 5.16 -2.72 -14.12
N LEU A 46 4.95 -3.92 -14.66
CA LEU A 46 3.64 -4.57 -14.70
C LEU A 46 3.11 -4.90 -13.30
N GLU A 47 3.93 -5.54 -12.47
CA GLU A 47 3.58 -5.90 -11.09
C GLU A 47 3.25 -4.64 -10.27
N SER A 48 4.07 -3.61 -10.39
CA SER A 48 3.83 -2.33 -9.72
C SER A 48 2.55 -1.66 -10.22
N THR A 49 2.24 -1.75 -11.52
CA THR A 49 1.00 -1.19 -12.09
C THR A 49 -0.21 -1.96 -11.59
N GLU A 50 -0.13 -3.29 -11.55
CA GLU A 50 -1.20 -4.15 -11.05
C GLU A 50 -1.51 -3.86 -9.58
N MET A 51 -0.47 -3.78 -8.73
CA MET A 51 -0.61 -3.41 -7.33
C MET A 51 -1.22 -2.00 -7.17
N SER A 52 -0.73 -1.02 -7.93
CA SER A 52 -1.27 0.35 -7.90
C SER A 52 -2.73 0.42 -8.35
N MET A 53 -3.12 -0.40 -9.32
CA MET A 53 -4.51 -0.53 -9.76
C MET A 53 -5.38 -1.18 -8.70
N GLN A 54 -4.89 -2.21 -8.01
CA GLN A 54 -5.61 -2.83 -6.88
C GLN A 54 -5.87 -1.80 -5.78
N ASP A 55 -4.87 -1.00 -5.42
CA ASP A 55 -5.02 0.08 -4.42
C ASP A 55 -6.05 1.14 -4.84
N HIS A 56 -6.06 1.52 -6.13
CA HIS A 56 -7.03 2.48 -6.67
C HIS A 56 -8.47 1.93 -6.71
N MET A 57 -8.61 0.61 -6.83
CA MET A 57 -9.90 -0.07 -6.91
C MET A 57 -10.44 -0.48 -5.54
N MET A 58 -9.61 -0.39 -4.50
CA MET A 58 -9.99 -0.70 -3.13
C MET A 58 -10.89 0.41 -2.55
N THR A 59 -12.01 0.01 -1.95
CA THR A 59 -12.92 0.99 -1.35
C THR A 59 -12.37 1.48 0.01
N PRO A 60 -12.80 2.64 0.52
CA PRO A 60 -12.39 3.09 1.85
C PRO A 60 -12.72 2.08 2.96
N GLU A 61 -13.78 1.29 2.81
CA GLU A 61 -14.16 0.24 3.77
C GLU A 61 -13.17 -0.93 3.74
N ASP A 62 -12.71 -1.31 2.54
CA ASP A 62 -11.72 -2.39 2.37
C ASP A 62 -10.35 -1.97 2.92
N HIS A 63 -9.92 -0.72 2.65
CA HIS A 63 -8.71 -0.14 3.24
C HIS A 63 -8.78 -0.17 4.78
N GLN A 64 -9.91 0.26 5.35
CA GLN A 64 -10.08 0.25 6.80
C GLN A 64 -10.03 -1.17 7.38
N ARG A 65 -10.60 -2.15 6.66
CA ARG A 65 -10.56 -3.56 7.07
C ARG A 65 -9.14 -4.09 7.08
N GLU A 66 -8.33 -3.79 6.06
CA GLU A 66 -6.92 -4.18 6.01
C GLU A 66 -6.14 -3.58 7.19
N GLU A 67 -6.31 -2.29 7.46
CA GLU A 67 -5.70 -1.61 8.61
C GLU A 67 -6.11 -2.22 9.97
N ASP A 68 -7.34 -2.74 10.06
CA ASP A 68 -7.84 -3.41 11.27
C ASP A 68 -7.31 -4.84 11.40
N VAL A 69 -7.13 -5.57 10.30
CA VAL A 69 -6.47 -6.89 10.31
C VAL A 69 -5.00 -6.75 10.68
N ASP A 70 -4.30 -5.77 10.13
CA ASP A 70 -2.91 -5.46 10.49
C ASP A 70 -2.77 -5.11 11.98
N ALA A 71 -3.79 -4.46 12.54
CA ALA A 71 -3.87 -4.18 13.97
C ALA A 71 -3.91 -5.44 14.82
N VAL A 72 -4.73 -6.41 14.41
CA VAL A 72 -4.85 -7.71 15.09
C VAL A 72 -3.50 -8.41 15.04
N TRP A 73 -2.81 -8.39 13.91
CA TRP A 73 -1.46 -8.93 13.80
C TRP A 73 -0.44 -8.21 14.68
N LEU A 74 -0.55 -6.89 14.82
CA LEU A 74 0.34 -6.12 15.68
C LEU A 74 0.14 -6.43 17.17
N GLU A 75 -1.12 -6.56 17.60
CA GLU A 75 -1.48 -6.71 19.02
C GLU A 75 -1.50 -8.18 19.48
N PHE A 76 -1.90 -9.10 18.60
CA PHE A 76 -2.08 -10.52 18.89
C PHE A 76 -1.21 -11.44 18.05
N GLY A 77 -0.26 -10.92 17.25
CA GLY A 77 0.55 -11.72 16.33
C GLY A 77 1.34 -12.84 16.99
N ASP A 78 1.90 -12.60 18.18
CA ASP A 78 2.61 -13.63 18.95
C ASP A 78 1.66 -14.75 19.39
N TYR A 79 0.47 -14.39 19.89
CA TYR A 79 -0.58 -15.34 20.23
C TYR A 79 -1.02 -16.17 19.02
N LEU A 80 -1.28 -15.52 17.88
CA LEU A 80 -1.69 -16.19 16.65
C LEU A 80 -0.62 -17.21 16.22
N ARG A 81 0.66 -16.83 16.23
CA ARG A 81 1.77 -17.71 15.81
C ARG A 81 2.01 -18.89 16.75
N GLU A 82 1.80 -18.71 18.05
CA GLU A 82 2.13 -19.71 19.05
C GLU A 82 0.97 -20.65 19.39
N MET A 83 -0.26 -20.16 19.31
CA MET A 83 -1.43 -20.85 19.87
C MET A 83 -2.49 -21.25 18.83
N VAL A 84 -2.40 -20.73 17.61
CA VAL A 84 -3.44 -20.93 16.59
C VAL A 84 -2.83 -21.69 15.40
N PRO A 85 -3.49 -22.73 14.89
CA PRO A 85 -3.06 -23.36 13.64
C PRO A 85 -3.16 -22.38 12.47
N PRO A 86 -2.23 -22.36 11.51
CA PRO A 86 -2.29 -21.45 10.37
C PRO A 86 -3.56 -21.54 9.53
N ALA A 87 -4.21 -22.71 9.51
CA ALA A 87 -5.49 -22.90 8.81
C ALA A 87 -6.69 -22.24 9.51
N GLU A 88 -6.53 -21.86 10.79
CA GLU A 88 -7.57 -21.24 11.62
C GLU A 88 -7.31 -19.73 11.86
N TYR A 89 -6.27 -19.18 11.25
CA TYR A 89 -5.92 -17.76 11.41
C TYR A 89 -7.05 -16.83 11.00
N ASP A 90 -7.70 -17.08 9.86
CA ASP A 90 -8.76 -16.21 9.37
C ASP A 90 -9.93 -16.15 10.36
N ASP A 91 -10.37 -17.31 10.86
CA ASP A 91 -11.46 -17.39 11.84
C ASP A 91 -11.11 -16.70 13.16
N GLU A 92 -9.86 -16.86 13.63
CA GLU A 92 -9.42 -16.25 14.88
C GLU A 92 -9.19 -14.73 14.74
N ILE A 93 -8.70 -14.27 13.58
CA ILE A 93 -8.59 -12.84 13.26
C ILE A 93 -9.98 -12.21 13.25
N GLU A 94 -10.97 -12.82 12.60
CA GLU A 94 -12.34 -12.33 12.60
C GLU A 94 -12.94 -12.29 14.03
N ARG A 95 -12.56 -13.23 14.89
CA ARG A 95 -12.95 -13.22 16.30
C ARG A 95 -12.33 -12.05 17.09
N LEU A 96 -11.09 -11.66 16.77
CA LEU A 96 -10.32 -10.63 17.47
C LEU A 96 -10.57 -9.21 16.92
N LEU A 97 -10.95 -9.08 15.65
CA LEU A 97 -11.21 -7.80 14.98
C LEU A 97 -12.10 -6.84 15.79
N PRO A 98 -13.28 -7.26 16.31
CA PRO A 98 -14.15 -6.36 17.07
C PRO A 98 -13.49 -5.78 18.32
N LEU A 99 -12.60 -6.53 18.96
CA LEU A 99 -11.89 -6.10 20.16
C LEU A 99 -10.90 -4.97 19.81
N VAL A 100 -10.12 -5.14 18.75
CA VAL A 100 -9.12 -4.15 18.34
C VAL A 100 -9.80 -2.86 17.84
N ILE A 101 -10.88 -2.98 17.08
CA ILE A 101 -11.68 -1.83 16.63
C ILE A 101 -12.19 -1.04 17.85
N ALA A 102 -12.75 -1.73 18.85
CA ALA A 102 -13.26 -1.07 20.05
C ALA A 102 -12.14 -0.37 20.84
N THR A 103 -10.98 -1.01 21.01
CA THR A 103 -9.82 -0.42 21.69
C THR A 103 -9.35 0.84 20.99
N ARG A 104 -9.18 0.79 19.66
CA ARG A 104 -8.78 1.96 18.86
C ARG A 104 -9.77 3.12 18.96
N GLN A 105 -11.08 2.83 18.93
CA GLN A 105 -12.12 3.86 19.09
C GLN A 105 -12.07 4.52 20.47
N ILE A 106 -11.83 3.74 21.52
CA ILE A 106 -11.67 4.25 22.90
C ILE A 106 -10.43 5.14 22.98
N GLU A 107 -9.30 4.71 22.42
CA GLU A 107 -8.07 5.50 22.40
C GLU A 107 -8.20 6.80 21.62
N ALA A 108 -8.80 6.76 20.43
CA ALA A 108 -9.05 7.95 19.62
C ALA A 108 -9.98 8.94 20.37
N SER A 109 -11.00 8.42 21.05
CA SER A 109 -11.89 9.20 21.90
C SER A 109 -11.14 9.81 23.10
N ALA A 110 -10.23 9.07 23.72
CA ALA A 110 -9.41 9.58 24.82
C ALA A 110 -8.44 10.67 24.37
N ARG A 111 -7.78 10.52 23.21
CA ARG A 111 -6.84 11.49 22.64
C ARG A 111 -7.53 12.78 22.16
N SER A 112 -8.78 12.71 21.72
CA SER A 112 -9.54 13.88 21.23
C SER A 112 -10.20 14.73 22.32
N ARG A 113 -10.34 14.19 23.54
CA ARG A 113 -10.94 14.88 24.70
C ARG A 113 -10.26 16.21 25.08
N PRO A 114 -8.92 16.29 25.24
CA PRO A 114 -8.25 17.54 25.64
C PRO A 114 -8.49 18.67 24.65
N PHE A 115 -8.44 18.38 23.35
CA PHE A 115 -8.67 19.36 22.30
C PHE A 115 -10.12 19.87 22.30
N ARG A 116 -11.10 18.97 22.46
CA ARG A 116 -12.52 19.35 22.51
C ARG A 116 -12.84 20.23 23.71
N ASP A 117 -12.22 19.97 24.87
CA ASP A 117 -12.41 20.76 26.08
C ASP A 117 -11.73 22.13 25.99
N ASP A 118 -10.57 22.22 25.36
CA ASP A 118 -9.89 23.49 25.09
C ASP A 118 -10.67 24.38 24.11
N VAL A 119 -11.24 23.80 23.05
CA VAL A 119 -12.11 24.52 22.11
C VAL A 119 -13.37 25.04 22.80
N LYS A 120 -13.99 24.25 23.68
CA LYS A 120 -15.16 24.69 24.47
C LYS A 120 -14.80 25.85 25.39
N ARG A 121 -13.65 25.80 26.09
CA ARG A 121 -13.18 26.88 26.97
C ARG A 121 -12.95 28.18 26.21
N ARG A 122 -12.30 28.13 25.04
CA ARG A 122 -12.07 29.31 24.18
C ARG A 122 -13.37 29.94 23.67
N LYS A 123 -14.35 29.12 23.27
CA LYS A 123 -15.68 29.63 22.86
C LYS A 123 -16.42 30.31 24.02
N ALA A 124 -16.38 29.74 25.23
CA ALA A 124 -17.02 30.33 26.40
C ALA A 124 -16.41 31.69 26.80
N GLN A 125 -15.09 31.88 26.60
CA GLN A 125 -14.40 33.15 26.87
C GLN A 125 -14.67 34.23 25.82
N ALA A 126 -14.98 33.86 24.57
CA ALA A 126 -15.27 34.82 23.49
C ALA A 126 -16.71 35.36 23.50
N LEU A 127 -17.57 34.83 24.39
CA LEU A 127 -18.97 35.22 24.57
C LEU A 127 -19.19 36.20 25.74
N HIS A 128 -18.11 36.60 26.41
CA HIS A 128 -18.05 37.63 27.45
C HIS A 128 -17.17 38.79 26.99
#